data_AF-A0A2A2D6G0-F1
#
_entry.id   AF-A0A2A2D6G0-F1
#
_cell.length_a   1.000
_cell.length_b   1.000
_cell.length_c   1.000
_cell.angle_alpha   90.00
_cell.angle_beta   90.00
_cell.angle_gamma   90.00
#
_symmetry.space_group_name_H-M   'P 1'
#
loop_
_entity.id
_entity.type
_entity.pdbx_description
1 polymer ?
#
loop_
_entity_poly.entity_id
_entity_poly.type
_entity_poly.pdbx_seq_one_letter_code
_entity_poly.pdbx_strand_id
1 'polypeptide(L)'
;MAHSSDRTRGVALRRLATAAIAAALVGTTAGQALADGPAPVKSAAERAAKLAGDTSGKHRSEALRGEAKSGDYPKSGATAPKAPRLAAPRSVKADGPAAEAPFFPLSAVNSNELFFYWPDGKGGITPKEYVTDGWDKINAAARVDHDRDGLSEALYIRDLDQNIIFATADKGAAVVADDWGQYDQFMSPGNLGGGKESDILVRDREGVLWLYLAYPDGTLTGRKKVGPGWGQFTEIAGRGDLTGDGKTDIVARDKDGVLWLYKGTGDYTKPFEAKQRIGGGWNQFNKLAATGDVDLDGKADLIARDNDGALWLYRGTGNASQPYDYKVKIGNSGWNQFRLLF
;
A
#
# COMPACT_ATOMS: atom_id res chain seq x y z
N MET A 1 33.98 34.87 -52.77
CA MET A 1 34.84 35.14 -51.60
C MET A 1 34.02 34.97 -50.34
N ALA A 2 34.57 34.26 -49.33
CA ALA A 2 34.17 34.12 -47.91
C ALA A 2 32.77 33.53 -47.59
N HIS A 3 32.63 32.37 -46.92
CA HIS A 3 32.67 32.11 -45.44
C HIS A 3 31.73 33.06 -44.65
N SER A 4 30.85 32.64 -43.74
CA SER A 4 30.90 31.59 -42.70
C SER A 4 29.49 31.31 -42.12
N SER A 5 29.39 30.23 -41.33
CA SER A 5 28.27 29.61 -40.63
C SER A 5 27.62 30.42 -39.50
N ASP A 6 26.35 30.11 -39.14
CA ASP A 6 26.06 29.62 -37.79
C ASP A 6 24.71 28.87 -37.68
N ARG A 7 24.67 27.89 -36.75
CA ARG A 7 23.51 27.07 -36.38
C ARG A 7 22.71 27.74 -35.27
N THR A 8 21.38 27.63 -35.32
CA THR A 8 20.57 27.54 -34.10
C THR A 8 19.33 26.66 -34.32
N ARG A 9 19.24 25.58 -33.53
CA ARG A 9 18.03 24.77 -33.34
C ARG A 9 17.11 25.52 -32.36
N GLY A 10 15.86 25.76 -32.75
CA GLY A 10 14.79 26.17 -31.85
C GLY A 10 13.63 25.19 -31.97
N VAL A 11 13.36 24.44 -30.90
CA VAL A 11 12.23 23.51 -30.77
C VAL A 11 10.96 24.32 -30.55
N ALA A 12 9.98 24.16 -31.45
CA ALA A 12 8.62 24.66 -31.28
C ALA A 12 7.76 23.54 -30.65
N LEU A 13 7.27 23.74 -29.43
CA LEU A 13 6.20 22.92 -28.85
C LEU A 13 4.89 23.69 -28.96
N ARG A 14 3.99 23.15 -29.79
CA ARG A 14 2.65 23.65 -30.07
C ARG A 14 1.70 23.30 -28.92
N ARG A 15 0.82 24.24 -28.60
CA ARG A 15 -0.40 24.07 -27.81
C ARG A 15 -1.35 23.06 -28.49
N LEU A 16 -2.04 22.26 -27.70
CA LEU A 16 -3.26 21.54 -28.11
C LEU A 16 -4.34 21.72 -27.04
N ALA A 17 -5.55 22.02 -27.52
CA ALA A 17 -6.75 22.30 -26.74
C ALA A 17 -7.86 21.26 -27.05
N THR A 18 -8.62 20.90 -26.00
CA THR A 18 -10.07 20.55 -25.92
C THR A 18 -10.69 19.40 -26.74
N ALA A 19 -11.46 18.51 -26.07
CA ALA A 19 -12.83 18.08 -26.45
C ALA A 19 -13.49 17.13 -25.42
N ALA A 20 -14.80 17.31 -25.20
CA ALA A 20 -15.70 16.51 -24.35
C ALA A 20 -16.41 15.38 -25.13
N ILE A 21 -16.92 14.36 -24.43
CA ILE A 21 -17.97 13.45 -24.94
C ILE A 21 -19.00 13.15 -23.83
N ALA A 22 -20.27 13.37 -24.15
CA ALA A 22 -21.45 12.81 -23.50
C ALA A 22 -22.34 12.15 -24.58
N ALA A 23 -22.99 11.02 -24.26
CA ALA A 23 -24.26 10.57 -24.87
C ALA A 23 -24.86 9.39 -24.08
N ALA A 24 -26.19 9.39 -23.96
CA ALA A 24 -27.05 8.45 -23.25
C ALA A 24 -27.97 7.66 -24.21
N LEU A 25 -28.62 6.57 -23.74
CA LEU A 25 -29.92 5.96 -24.16
C LEU A 25 -30.19 4.77 -23.18
N VAL A 26 -31.19 4.67 -22.28
CA VAL A 26 -32.69 4.73 -22.24
C VAL A 26 -33.42 3.41 -22.59
N GLY A 27 -34.19 2.85 -21.63
CA GLY A 27 -35.38 2.00 -21.87
C GLY A 27 -35.86 1.06 -20.72
N THR A 28 -36.79 1.56 -19.88
CA THR A 28 -37.96 0.98 -19.12
C THR A 28 -38.26 -0.55 -19.16
N THR A 29 -38.79 -1.28 -18.15
CA THR A 29 -40.00 -1.13 -17.27
C THR A 29 -39.98 -2.03 -16.00
N ALA A 30 -40.93 -1.81 -15.08
CA ALA A 30 -41.08 -2.37 -13.71
C ALA A 30 -41.57 -3.84 -13.57
N GLY A 31 -41.30 -4.47 -12.41
CA GLY A 31 -42.01 -5.67 -11.93
C GLY A 31 -41.42 -6.42 -10.73
N GLN A 32 -42.00 -6.17 -9.54
CA GLN A 32 -42.18 -7.06 -8.36
C GLN A 32 -40.99 -7.62 -7.54
N ALA A 33 -41.22 -7.56 -6.22
CA ALA A 33 -40.40 -8.03 -5.11
C ALA A 33 -40.50 -9.55 -4.87
N LEU A 34 -39.46 -10.15 -4.26
CA LEU A 34 -39.50 -10.82 -2.94
C LEU A 34 -38.21 -11.63 -2.68
N ALA A 35 -37.65 -11.42 -1.47
CA ALA A 35 -36.86 -12.29 -0.59
C ALA A 35 -35.82 -13.29 -1.16
N ASP A 36 -34.54 -13.15 -0.76
CA ASP A 36 -33.81 -14.14 0.07
C ASP A 36 -32.30 -13.84 0.14
N GLY A 37 -31.80 -13.56 1.37
CA GLY A 37 -30.39 -13.66 1.81
C GLY A 37 -29.31 -12.79 1.12
N PRO A 38 -28.26 -12.32 1.83
CA PRO A 38 -27.09 -11.77 1.15
C PRO A 38 -26.37 -12.90 0.41
N ALA A 39 -26.42 -12.85 -0.93
CA ALA A 39 -25.60 -13.67 -1.81
C ALA A 39 -24.10 -13.41 -1.54
N PRO A 40 -23.22 -14.43 -1.65
CA PRO A 40 -21.79 -14.25 -1.49
C PRO A 40 -21.26 -13.26 -2.53
N VAL A 41 -20.44 -12.32 -2.07
CA VAL A 41 -19.98 -11.17 -2.85
C VAL A 41 -19.08 -11.65 -4.00
N LYS A 42 -19.54 -11.47 -5.24
CA LYS A 42 -18.82 -11.82 -6.48
C LYS A 42 -17.85 -10.71 -6.97
N SER A 43 -17.54 -9.67 -6.18
CA SER A 43 -17.08 -8.40 -6.75
C SER A 43 -15.57 -8.14 -6.85
N ALA A 44 -14.68 -8.74 -6.05
CA ALA A 44 -13.24 -8.44 -6.12
C ALA A 44 -12.51 -9.32 -7.13
N ALA A 45 -12.65 -10.64 -7.04
CA ALA A 45 -12.00 -11.60 -7.94
C ALA A 45 -12.46 -11.46 -9.41
N GLU A 46 -13.73 -11.15 -9.68
CA GLU A 46 -14.21 -10.89 -11.04
C GLU A 46 -13.69 -9.56 -11.60
N ARG A 47 -13.50 -8.53 -10.75
CA ARG A 47 -12.88 -7.25 -11.16
C ARG A 47 -11.38 -7.40 -11.40
N ALA A 48 -10.68 -8.12 -10.53
CA ALA A 48 -9.27 -8.43 -10.69
C ALA A 48 -9.03 -9.33 -11.92
N ALA A 49 -9.87 -10.34 -12.17
CA ALA A 49 -9.82 -11.15 -13.38
C ALA A 49 -10.13 -10.33 -14.65
N LYS A 50 -11.03 -9.35 -14.56
CA LYS A 50 -11.29 -8.38 -15.65
C LYS A 50 -10.11 -7.43 -15.87
N LEU A 51 -9.40 -7.01 -14.82
CA LEU A 51 -8.20 -6.17 -14.90
C LEU A 51 -6.96 -6.95 -15.38
N ALA A 52 -6.82 -8.23 -15.02
CA ALA A 52 -5.75 -9.11 -15.47
C ALA A 52 -5.96 -9.62 -16.90
N GLY A 53 -7.22 -9.82 -17.31
CA GLY A 53 -7.61 -10.21 -18.66
C GLY A 53 -7.63 -9.05 -19.67
N ASP A 54 -7.74 -7.80 -19.21
CA ASP A 54 -7.69 -6.60 -20.03
C ASP A 54 -6.25 -6.05 -20.09
N THR A 55 -5.48 -6.51 -21.09
CA THR A 55 -4.14 -5.96 -21.39
C THR A 55 -4.19 -4.53 -21.95
N SER A 56 -5.36 -3.92 -22.12
CA SER A 56 -5.45 -2.53 -22.56
C SER A 56 -5.05 -1.61 -21.40
N GLY A 57 -4.01 -0.80 -21.60
CA GLY A 57 -3.45 0.09 -20.58
C GLY A 57 -4.39 1.19 -20.07
N LYS A 58 -5.71 1.08 -20.25
CA LYS A 58 -6.72 2.08 -19.88
C LYS A 58 -6.90 2.17 -18.36
N HIS A 59 -7.04 1.04 -17.65
CA HIS A 59 -7.15 1.04 -16.19
C HIS A 59 -5.80 1.22 -15.47
N ARG A 60 -4.70 0.71 -16.05
CA ARG A 60 -3.33 1.08 -15.60
C ARG A 60 -3.11 2.58 -15.71
N SER A 61 -3.60 3.20 -16.78
CA SER A 61 -3.52 4.65 -16.94
C SER A 61 -4.41 5.42 -15.97
N GLU A 62 -5.50 4.86 -15.44
CA GLU A 62 -6.34 5.53 -14.43
C GLU A 62 -5.67 5.51 -13.04
N ALA A 63 -5.10 4.37 -12.62
CA ALA A 63 -4.27 4.29 -11.41
C ALA A 63 -2.99 5.14 -11.50
N LEU A 64 -2.40 5.28 -12.69
CA LEU A 64 -1.23 6.14 -12.94
C LEU A 64 -1.57 7.63 -13.17
N ARG A 65 -2.81 7.98 -13.54
CA ARG A 65 -3.18 9.36 -13.94
C ARG A 65 -3.29 10.33 -12.77
N GLY A 66 -3.39 9.82 -11.56
CA GLY A 66 -3.58 10.66 -10.39
C GLY A 66 -2.36 10.84 -9.50
N GLU A 67 -1.36 9.97 -9.59
CA GLU A 67 -0.22 10.04 -8.67
C GLU A 67 0.48 11.40 -8.78
N ALA A 68 0.54 12.12 -7.66
CA ALA A 68 1.07 13.47 -7.58
C ALA A 68 2.52 13.50 -8.11
N LYS A 69 2.82 14.40 -9.05
CA LYS A 69 4.16 14.55 -9.61
C LYS A 69 5.07 15.23 -8.58
N SER A 70 6.40 15.06 -8.70
CA SER A 70 7.38 15.67 -7.79
C SER A 70 7.21 17.18 -7.55
N GLY A 71 6.64 17.92 -8.51
CA GLY A 71 6.31 19.34 -8.38
C GLY A 71 5.02 19.68 -7.61
N ASP A 72 4.19 18.67 -7.32
CA ASP A 72 2.92 18.79 -6.59
C ASP A 72 3.08 18.53 -5.09
N TYR A 73 4.26 18.07 -4.65
CA TYR A 73 4.58 17.95 -3.23
C TYR A 73 4.90 19.34 -2.65
N PRO A 74 4.31 19.72 -1.50
CA PRO A 74 4.59 21.01 -0.88
C PRO A 74 6.10 21.18 -0.63
N LYS A 75 6.61 22.36 -0.98
CA LYS A 75 8.02 22.72 -0.77
C LYS A 75 8.36 22.67 0.74
N SER A 76 9.57 22.22 1.06
CA SER A 76 10.12 22.19 2.43
C SER A 76 9.92 23.54 3.13
N GLY A 77 9.29 23.53 4.31
CA GLY A 77 9.00 24.74 5.11
C GLY A 77 7.52 25.10 5.25
N ALA A 78 6.59 24.31 4.70
CA ALA A 78 5.16 24.46 4.98
C ALA A 78 4.86 23.93 6.39
N THR A 79 4.48 24.81 7.31
CA THR A 79 4.01 24.42 8.64
C THR A 79 2.64 23.77 8.54
N ALA A 80 2.48 22.57 9.12
CA ALA A 80 1.19 21.92 9.25
C ALA A 80 0.23 22.79 10.10
N PRO A 81 -1.06 22.91 9.75
CA PRO A 81 -2.03 23.53 10.64
C PRO A 81 -2.08 22.71 11.95
N LYS A 82 -2.10 23.40 13.10
CA LYS A 82 -2.27 22.75 14.42
C LYS A 82 -3.54 21.89 14.41
N ALA A 83 -3.38 20.60 14.65
CA ALA A 83 -4.50 19.66 14.79
C ALA A 83 -5.51 20.17 15.84
N PRO A 84 -6.79 20.38 15.49
CA PRO A 84 -7.79 20.76 16.47
C PRO A 84 -8.03 19.59 17.43
N ARG A 85 -8.04 19.87 18.73
CA ARG A 85 -8.38 18.90 19.77
C ARG A 85 -9.89 18.63 19.70
N LEU A 86 -10.30 17.61 18.95
CA LEU A 86 -11.70 17.20 18.80
C LEU A 86 -11.93 15.82 19.42
N ALA A 87 -13.12 15.66 20.00
CA ALA A 87 -13.50 14.56 20.88
C ALA A 87 -13.36 13.17 20.22
N ALA A 88 -13.09 12.16 21.05
CA ALA A 88 -12.96 10.76 20.61
C ALA A 88 -14.18 10.30 19.80
N PRO A 89 -13.97 9.56 18.68
CA PRO A 89 -15.08 9.02 17.90
C PRO A 89 -15.89 8.03 18.75
N ARG A 90 -17.22 8.14 18.67
CA ARG A 90 -18.14 7.17 19.25
C ARG A 90 -18.01 5.85 18.48
N SER A 91 -17.92 4.74 19.21
CA SER A 91 -17.87 3.38 18.67
C SER A 91 -19.08 3.11 17.78
N VAL A 92 -18.85 2.79 16.50
CA VAL A 92 -19.84 2.24 15.58
C VAL A 92 -19.49 0.78 15.37
N LYS A 93 -20.45 -0.12 15.55
CA LYS A 93 -20.29 -1.54 15.21
C LYS A 93 -20.18 -1.67 13.69
N ALA A 94 -19.15 -2.36 13.22
CA ALA A 94 -18.92 -2.64 11.81
C ALA A 94 -19.75 -3.85 11.36
N ASP A 95 -20.68 -3.66 10.43
CA ASP A 95 -21.35 -4.73 9.71
C ASP A 95 -20.89 -4.72 8.22
N GLY A 96 -20.00 -5.66 7.84
CA GLY A 96 -19.67 -6.11 6.47
C GLY A 96 -18.41 -5.55 5.75
N PRO A 97 -17.88 -6.25 4.71
CA PRO A 97 -17.28 -7.60 4.73
C PRO A 97 -15.82 -7.58 5.28
N ALA A 98 -15.20 -8.76 5.31
CA ALA A 98 -13.83 -9.08 5.75
C ALA A 98 -12.74 -8.12 5.24
N ALA A 99 -11.61 -8.04 5.95
CA ALA A 99 -10.38 -7.44 5.45
C ALA A 99 -9.86 -8.21 4.21
N GLU A 100 -10.46 -7.97 3.05
CA GLU A 100 -10.06 -8.57 1.78
C GLU A 100 -8.61 -8.22 1.45
N ALA A 101 -7.91 -9.15 0.79
CA ALA A 101 -6.54 -8.93 0.34
C ALA A 101 -6.55 -7.96 -0.86
N PRO A 102 -6.00 -6.74 -0.71
CA PRO A 102 -6.09 -5.74 -1.77
C PRO A 102 -5.13 -6.07 -2.93
N PHE A 103 -5.40 -5.53 -4.11
CA PHE A 103 -4.56 -5.70 -5.30
C PHE A 103 -3.73 -4.43 -5.56
N PHE A 104 -2.53 -4.34 -4.98
CA PHE A 104 -1.65 -3.18 -5.18
C PHE A 104 -0.42 -3.52 -6.02
N PRO A 105 0.14 -2.55 -6.77
CA PRO A 105 1.47 -2.73 -7.36
C PRO A 105 2.52 -2.74 -6.26
N LEU A 106 3.54 -3.58 -6.44
CA LEU A 106 4.81 -3.41 -5.72
C LEU A 106 5.47 -2.12 -6.18
N SER A 107 5.63 -1.20 -5.23
CA SER A 107 6.33 0.06 -5.41
C SER A 107 7.81 -0.17 -5.14
N ALA A 108 8.68 0.29 -6.03
CA ALA A 108 10.11 0.14 -5.88
C ALA A 108 10.81 1.47 -6.15
N VAL A 109 11.63 1.91 -5.18
CA VAL A 109 12.32 3.20 -5.27
C VAL A 109 13.82 2.97 -5.27
N ASN A 110 14.52 3.43 -6.31
CA ASN A 110 15.99 3.40 -6.36
C ASN A 110 16.56 4.64 -5.65
N SER A 111 17.71 5.17 -6.08
CA SER A 111 18.26 6.41 -5.52
C SER A 111 17.33 7.62 -5.67
N ASN A 112 16.46 7.67 -6.68
CA ASN A 112 15.63 8.86 -6.98
C ASN A 112 14.31 8.57 -7.70
N GLU A 113 14.16 7.42 -8.34
CA GLU A 113 13.04 7.10 -9.22
C GLU A 113 12.11 6.10 -8.54
N LEU A 114 10.81 6.31 -8.74
CA LEU A 114 9.74 5.38 -8.37
C LEU A 114 9.32 4.55 -9.59
N PHE A 115 9.23 3.24 -9.39
CA PHE A 115 8.68 2.29 -10.33
C PHE A 115 7.54 1.50 -9.72
N PHE A 116 6.58 1.10 -10.55
CA PHE A 116 5.56 0.12 -10.20
C PHE A 116 5.77 -1.20 -10.92
N TYR A 117 5.44 -2.28 -10.23
CA TYR A 117 5.37 -3.64 -10.75
C TYR A 117 4.00 -4.18 -10.35
N TRP A 118 3.11 -4.34 -11.30
CA TRP A 118 1.76 -4.85 -11.04
C TRP A 118 1.79 -6.36 -10.87
N PRO A 119 0.92 -6.95 -10.04
CA PRO A 119 0.77 -8.38 -10.07
C PRO A 119 0.21 -8.83 -11.43
N ASP A 120 0.71 -9.95 -11.94
CA ASP A 120 0.39 -10.44 -13.29
C ASP A 120 -0.79 -11.43 -13.32
N GLY A 121 -1.36 -11.74 -12.15
CA GLY A 121 -2.44 -12.70 -11.98
C GLY A 121 -2.05 -14.17 -12.19
N LYS A 122 -0.75 -14.46 -12.21
CA LYS A 122 -0.19 -15.81 -12.40
C LYS A 122 0.82 -16.16 -11.30
N GLY A 123 0.82 -15.41 -10.20
CA GLY A 123 1.81 -15.53 -9.12
C GLY A 123 3.16 -14.90 -9.45
N GLY A 124 3.18 -13.89 -10.33
CA GLY A 124 4.33 -13.09 -10.67
C GLY A 124 4.01 -11.59 -10.69
N ILE A 125 4.94 -10.82 -11.24
CA ILE A 125 4.81 -9.38 -11.40
C ILE A 125 5.16 -8.97 -12.83
N THR A 126 4.53 -7.90 -13.31
CA THR A 126 4.77 -7.35 -14.63
C THR A 126 6.17 -6.76 -14.75
N PRO A 127 6.66 -6.46 -15.97
CA PRO A 127 7.81 -5.58 -16.16
C PRO A 127 7.62 -4.24 -15.45
N LYS A 128 8.74 -3.59 -15.10
CA LYS A 128 8.75 -2.31 -14.39
C LYS A 128 8.10 -1.20 -15.21
N GLU A 129 7.26 -0.40 -14.57
CA GLU A 129 6.66 0.82 -15.12
C GLU A 129 7.27 2.02 -14.39
N TYR A 130 7.91 2.94 -15.13
CA TYR A 130 8.41 4.19 -14.55
C TYR A 130 7.22 5.09 -14.18
N VAL A 131 7.25 5.65 -12.97
CA VAL A 131 6.21 6.56 -12.48
C VAL A 131 6.73 7.99 -12.48
N THR A 132 7.76 8.26 -11.67
CA THR A 132 8.31 9.61 -11.47
C THR A 132 9.71 9.57 -10.84
N ASP A 133 10.36 10.72 -10.76
CA ASP A 133 11.62 10.98 -10.06
C ASP A 133 11.40 11.91 -8.85
N GLY A 134 12.48 12.31 -8.16
CA GLY A 134 12.40 13.17 -6.98
C GLY A 134 12.09 12.43 -5.68
N TRP A 135 12.28 11.11 -5.68
CA TRP A 135 12.10 10.27 -4.51
C TRP A 135 13.35 10.18 -3.63
N ASP A 136 14.45 10.85 -3.96
CA ASP A 136 15.67 10.90 -3.15
C ASP A 136 15.44 11.44 -1.72
N LYS A 137 14.35 12.20 -1.52
CA LYS A 137 13.94 12.77 -0.22
C LYS A 137 12.98 11.91 0.59
N ILE A 138 12.57 10.74 0.11
CA ILE A 138 11.59 9.88 0.77
C ILE A 138 12.29 8.76 1.53
N ASN A 139 11.98 8.49 2.78
CA ASN A 139 12.61 7.40 3.54
C ASN A 139 11.65 6.25 3.93
N ALA A 140 10.34 6.44 3.80
CA ALA A 140 9.34 5.38 3.90
C ALA A 140 8.08 5.78 3.15
N ALA A 141 7.28 4.80 2.74
CA ALA A 141 5.96 5.04 2.18
C ALA A 141 5.09 3.79 2.36
N ALA A 142 3.77 3.99 2.35
CA ALA A 142 2.79 2.93 2.46
C ALA A 142 1.56 3.27 1.64
N ARG A 143 1.20 2.40 0.70
CA ARG A 143 -0.09 2.48 0.01
C ARG A 143 -1.24 2.18 0.95
N VAL A 144 -2.39 2.75 0.66
CA VAL A 144 -3.60 2.52 1.42
C VAL A 144 -4.79 2.33 0.49
N ASP A 145 -5.79 1.63 1.02
CA ASP A 145 -7.16 1.51 0.52
C ASP A 145 -8.06 2.10 1.62
N HIS A 146 -8.51 3.33 1.47
CA HIS A 146 -9.39 4.05 2.40
C HIS A 146 -10.88 3.87 2.07
N ASP A 147 -11.23 3.58 0.81
CA ASP A 147 -12.61 3.38 0.39
C ASP A 147 -13.10 1.92 0.39
N ARG A 148 -12.16 0.98 0.55
CA ARG A 148 -12.31 -0.48 0.61
C ARG A 148 -12.80 -1.11 -0.68
N ASP A 149 -12.38 -0.59 -1.83
CA ASP A 149 -12.70 -1.20 -3.11
C ASP A 149 -11.66 -2.25 -3.58
N GLY A 150 -10.62 -2.48 -2.78
CA GLY A 150 -9.53 -3.42 -3.04
C GLY A 150 -8.41 -2.83 -3.89
N LEU A 151 -8.50 -1.57 -4.30
CA LEU A 151 -7.48 -0.85 -5.05
C LEU A 151 -6.87 0.24 -4.17
N SER A 152 -5.62 0.61 -4.49
CA SER A 152 -4.99 1.73 -3.78
C SER A 152 -5.39 3.03 -4.45
N GLU A 153 -5.88 3.97 -3.66
CA GLU A 153 -6.24 5.32 -4.09
C GLU A 153 -5.37 6.40 -3.45
N ALA A 154 -4.58 6.04 -2.43
CA ALA A 154 -3.70 6.98 -1.76
C ALA A 154 -2.42 6.36 -1.20
N LEU A 155 -1.49 7.25 -0.87
CA LEU A 155 -0.18 6.95 -0.33
C LEU A 155 0.10 7.82 0.90
N TYR A 156 0.58 7.20 1.96
CA TYR A 156 1.30 7.92 3.00
C TYR A 156 2.80 7.84 2.74
N ILE A 157 3.49 8.97 2.86
CA ILE A 157 4.91 9.12 2.58
C ILE A 157 5.57 9.76 3.78
N ARG A 158 6.71 9.22 4.21
CA ARG A 158 7.61 9.89 5.15
C ARG A 158 8.84 10.41 4.42
N ASP A 159 9.06 11.72 4.51
CA ASP A 159 10.24 12.36 3.94
C ASP A 159 11.44 12.38 4.92
N LEU A 160 12.60 12.85 4.43
CA LEU A 160 13.82 12.98 5.24
C LEU A 160 13.70 14.04 6.34
N ASP A 161 12.82 15.02 6.17
CA ASP A 161 12.49 16.04 7.18
C ASP A 161 11.51 15.51 8.25
N GLN A 162 11.13 14.22 8.16
CA GLN A 162 10.24 13.52 9.08
C GLN A 162 8.79 14.04 9.05
N ASN A 163 8.36 14.61 7.94
CA ASN A 163 6.96 14.90 7.67
C ASN A 163 6.25 13.63 7.19
N ILE A 164 4.97 13.53 7.52
CA ILE A 164 4.04 12.58 6.91
C ILE A 164 3.20 13.35 5.90
N ILE A 165 3.30 12.91 4.65
CA ILE A 165 2.55 13.43 3.53
C ILE A 165 1.51 12.40 3.14
N PHE A 166 0.26 12.83 2.98
CA PHE A 166 -0.79 12.05 2.36
C PHE A 166 -0.98 12.54 0.93
N ALA A 167 -0.90 11.63 -0.03
CA ALA A 167 -1.05 11.93 -1.45
C ALA A 167 -2.16 11.08 -2.04
N THR A 168 -3.07 11.71 -2.79
CA THR A 168 -4.10 11.01 -3.55
C THR A 168 -4.06 11.39 -5.02
N ALA A 169 -4.69 10.52 -5.81
CA ALA A 169 -4.83 10.67 -7.24
C ALA A 169 -5.50 11.99 -7.69
N ASP A 170 -6.51 12.40 -6.93
CA ASP A 170 -7.47 13.43 -7.30
C ASP A 170 -7.23 14.78 -6.59
N LYS A 171 -6.61 14.76 -5.41
CA LYS A 171 -6.44 15.93 -4.54
C LYS A 171 -4.99 16.38 -4.39
N GLY A 172 -4.03 15.63 -4.94
CA GLY A 172 -2.60 15.93 -4.80
C GLY A 172 -2.05 15.53 -3.43
N ALA A 173 -0.99 16.21 -2.98
CA ALA A 173 -0.27 15.85 -1.76
C ALA A 173 -0.33 16.95 -0.69
N ALA A 174 -0.52 16.55 0.58
CA ALA A 174 -0.54 17.46 1.73
C ALA A 174 0.26 16.88 2.90
N VAL A 175 0.96 17.75 3.64
CA VAL A 175 1.56 17.37 4.93
C VAL A 175 0.44 17.22 5.96
N VAL A 176 0.29 16.03 6.51
CA VAL A 176 -0.74 15.66 7.48
C VAL A 176 -0.20 15.45 8.90
N ALA A 177 1.12 15.28 9.05
CA ALA A 177 1.82 15.31 10.32
C ALA A 177 3.30 15.68 10.15
N ASP A 178 3.94 16.12 11.22
CA ASP A 178 5.36 16.46 11.30
C ASP A 178 6.00 15.91 12.58
N ASP A 179 7.32 15.99 12.69
CA ASP A 179 8.10 15.49 13.83
C ASP A 179 7.88 13.99 14.11
N TRP A 180 8.03 13.17 13.05
CA TRP A 180 7.98 11.69 13.14
C TRP A 180 9.36 11.05 13.25
N GLY A 181 10.35 11.85 13.64
CA GLY A 181 11.74 11.45 13.72
C GLY A 181 11.98 10.31 14.69
N GLN A 182 11.16 10.15 15.73
CA GLN A 182 11.20 9.10 16.76
C GLN A 182 10.91 7.68 16.25
N TYR A 183 10.35 7.53 15.04
CA TYR A 183 9.94 6.22 14.51
C TYR A 183 11.00 5.60 13.58
N ASP A 184 11.26 4.30 13.74
CA ASP A 184 12.20 3.54 12.91
C ASP A 184 11.52 2.57 11.94
N GLN A 185 10.26 2.18 12.20
CA GLN A 185 9.40 1.44 11.28
C GLN A 185 8.19 2.28 10.89
N PHE A 186 7.79 2.22 9.62
CA PHE A 186 6.60 2.87 9.08
C PHE A 186 5.96 1.98 8.01
N MET A 187 4.69 1.61 8.22
CA MET A 187 3.88 0.87 7.24
C MET A 187 2.39 1.10 7.46
N SER A 188 1.57 0.72 6.49
CA SER A 188 0.13 0.54 6.68
C SER A 188 -0.18 -0.96 6.63
N PRO A 189 -0.84 -1.53 7.64
CA PRO A 189 -1.32 -2.91 7.55
C PRO A 189 -2.64 -3.02 6.75
N GLY A 190 -3.23 -1.91 6.32
CA GLY A 190 -4.65 -1.85 5.98
C GLY A 190 -5.46 -1.49 7.23
N ASN A 191 -6.73 -1.92 7.28
CA ASN A 191 -7.59 -1.65 8.43
C ASN A 191 -7.33 -2.66 9.56
N LEU A 192 -6.60 -2.23 10.59
CA LEU A 192 -6.32 -3.04 11.78
C LEU A 192 -7.27 -2.68 12.94
N GLY A 193 -7.71 -1.43 13.00
CA GLY A 193 -8.51 -0.86 14.08
C GLY A 193 -10.02 -1.03 13.95
N GLY A 194 -10.50 -1.61 12.85
CA GLY A 194 -11.92 -1.85 12.56
C GLY A 194 -12.65 -0.71 11.85
N GLY A 195 -11.99 0.45 11.65
CA GLY A 195 -12.52 1.62 10.92
C GLY A 195 -12.45 1.46 9.40
N LYS A 196 -13.09 2.33 8.60
CA LYS A 196 -13.17 2.12 7.14
C LYS A 196 -11.78 2.19 6.49
N GLU A 197 -10.98 3.12 6.98
CA GLU A 197 -9.73 3.58 6.43
C GLU A 197 -8.58 2.62 6.78
N SER A 198 -7.53 2.62 5.96
CA SER A 198 -6.29 1.93 6.28
C SER A 198 -5.51 2.69 7.36
N ASP A 199 -5.06 1.99 8.38
CA ASP A 199 -4.33 2.57 9.50
C ASP A 199 -2.84 2.70 9.23
N ILE A 200 -2.12 3.41 10.11
CA ILE A 200 -0.66 3.51 10.10
C ILE A 200 -0.09 2.85 11.35
N LEU A 201 0.86 1.94 11.14
CA LEU A 201 1.56 1.22 12.19
C LEU A 201 3.03 1.63 12.19
N VAL A 202 3.50 2.13 13.33
CA VAL A 202 4.88 2.59 13.50
C VAL A 202 5.52 2.01 14.75
N ARG A 203 6.83 1.83 14.70
CA ARG A 203 7.65 1.47 15.86
C ARG A 203 8.55 2.64 16.21
N ASP A 204 8.62 2.99 17.49
CA ASP A 204 9.59 3.97 17.97
C ASP A 204 10.96 3.34 18.23
N ARG A 205 12.00 4.18 18.36
CA ARG A 205 13.38 3.72 18.59
C ARG A 205 13.57 3.00 19.93
N GLU A 206 12.66 3.17 20.87
CA GLU A 206 12.59 2.42 22.13
C GLU A 206 11.97 1.03 21.96
N GLY A 207 11.48 0.70 20.76
CA GLY A 207 10.90 -0.59 20.44
C GLY A 207 9.46 -0.76 20.91
N VAL A 208 8.70 0.33 21.06
CA VAL A 208 7.26 0.33 21.29
C VAL A 208 6.54 0.48 19.95
N LEU A 209 5.53 -0.36 19.73
CA LEU A 209 4.67 -0.27 18.56
C LEU A 209 3.45 0.61 18.88
N TRP A 210 3.12 1.47 17.93
CA TRP A 210 2.03 2.43 17.99
C TRP A 210 1.13 2.30 16.75
N LEU A 211 -0.17 2.45 16.98
CA LEU A 211 -1.20 2.48 15.94
C LEU A 211 -1.77 3.89 15.83
N TYR A 212 -1.84 4.40 14.61
CA TYR A 212 -2.52 5.62 14.24
C TYR A 212 -3.71 5.24 13.37
N LEU A 213 -4.93 5.53 13.82
CA LEU A 213 -6.11 5.43 12.97
C LEU A 213 -6.15 6.61 12.01
N ALA A 214 -6.60 6.35 10.78
CA ALA A 214 -6.71 7.35 9.72
C ALA A 214 -8.14 7.90 9.59
N TYR A 215 -8.24 9.13 9.10
CA TYR A 215 -9.48 9.74 8.62
C TYR A 215 -9.52 9.74 7.08
N PRO A 216 -10.70 9.90 6.45
CA PRO A 216 -10.84 9.91 5.00
C PRO A 216 -9.96 10.93 4.25
N ASP A 217 -9.55 12.00 4.91
CA ASP A 217 -8.69 13.06 4.34
C ASP A 217 -7.19 12.81 4.53
N GLY A 218 -6.82 11.66 5.09
CA GLY A 218 -5.45 11.29 5.38
C GLY A 218 -4.90 11.83 6.71
N THR A 219 -5.67 12.62 7.46
CA THR A 219 -5.22 13.04 8.79
C THR A 219 -5.26 11.86 9.75
N LEU A 220 -4.39 11.90 10.77
CA LEU A 220 -4.20 10.80 11.71
C LEU A 220 -4.68 11.16 13.12
N THR A 221 -5.23 10.18 13.82
CA THR A 221 -5.58 10.30 15.24
C THR A 221 -4.36 10.43 16.16
N GLY A 222 -4.59 10.72 17.44
CA GLY A 222 -3.54 10.55 18.45
C GLY A 222 -3.15 9.08 18.60
N ARG A 223 -1.84 8.80 18.66
CA ARG A 223 -1.28 7.43 18.70
C ARG A 223 -1.86 6.58 19.82
N LYS A 224 -2.16 5.32 19.51
CA LYS A 224 -2.56 4.28 20.44
C LYS A 224 -1.38 3.33 20.67
N LYS A 225 -1.08 3.06 21.93
CA LYS A 225 0.02 2.14 22.28
C LYS A 225 -0.44 0.72 22.02
N VAL A 226 0.22 0.02 21.10
CA VAL A 226 0.02 -1.44 20.93
C VAL A 226 0.78 -2.17 22.03
N GLY A 227 2.03 -1.80 22.26
CA GLY A 227 2.82 -2.36 23.37
C GLY A 227 4.34 -2.23 23.20
N PRO A 228 5.12 -2.49 24.25
CA PRO A 228 6.58 -2.52 24.18
C PRO A 228 7.10 -3.83 23.56
N GLY A 229 8.43 -3.95 23.40
CA GLY A 229 9.11 -5.20 23.05
C GLY A 229 9.23 -5.48 21.55
N TRP A 230 8.71 -4.61 20.69
CA TRP A 230 8.79 -4.74 19.23
C TRP A 230 10.19 -4.42 18.67
N GLY A 231 11.08 -3.86 19.50
CA GLY A 231 12.50 -3.74 19.18
C GLY A 231 13.20 -5.09 19.00
N GLN A 232 12.56 -6.22 19.34
CA GLN A 232 13.06 -7.57 19.04
C GLN A 232 12.94 -7.93 17.54
N PHE A 233 12.11 -7.23 16.78
CA PHE A 233 11.88 -7.50 15.36
C PHE A 233 12.80 -6.66 14.46
N THR A 234 13.25 -7.23 13.34
CA THR A 234 14.07 -6.55 12.34
C THR A 234 13.25 -6.05 11.17
N GLU A 235 12.10 -6.68 10.89
CA GLU A 235 11.14 -6.28 9.86
C GLU A 235 9.73 -6.57 10.33
N ILE A 236 8.79 -5.72 9.93
CA ILE A 236 7.35 -5.86 10.15
C ILE A 236 6.67 -5.58 8.81
N ALA A 237 5.83 -6.51 8.36
CA ALA A 237 5.09 -6.42 7.12
C ALA A 237 3.71 -7.08 7.28
N GLY A 238 2.73 -6.63 6.53
CA GLY A 238 1.40 -7.23 6.53
C GLY A 238 0.43 -6.33 5.79
N ARG A 239 -0.51 -6.93 5.08
CA ARG A 239 -1.58 -6.21 4.40
C ARG A 239 -2.75 -7.15 4.13
N GLY A 240 -3.90 -6.87 4.74
CA GLY A 240 -5.10 -7.69 4.60
C GLY A 240 -5.08 -8.99 5.42
N ASP A 241 -6.04 -9.86 5.15
CA ASP A 241 -6.27 -11.12 5.88
C ASP A 241 -5.41 -12.27 5.37
N LEU A 242 -4.43 -12.67 6.18
CA LEU A 242 -3.54 -13.79 5.89
C LEU A 242 -4.09 -15.11 6.46
N THR A 243 -4.95 -15.03 7.47
CA THR A 243 -5.44 -16.17 8.22
C THR A 243 -6.81 -16.68 7.82
N GLY A 244 -7.52 -15.94 6.96
CA GLY A 244 -8.88 -16.24 6.50
C GLY A 244 -9.96 -15.92 7.53
N ASP A 245 -9.65 -15.15 8.58
CA ASP A 245 -10.58 -14.83 9.67
C ASP A 245 -11.32 -13.49 9.49
N GLY A 246 -11.08 -12.85 8.35
CA GLY A 246 -11.68 -11.61 7.90
C GLY A 246 -11.07 -10.36 8.53
N LYS A 247 -9.89 -10.45 9.14
CA LYS A 247 -9.20 -9.31 9.76
C LYS A 247 -7.79 -9.17 9.24
N THR A 248 -7.31 -7.94 9.27
CA THR A 248 -5.96 -7.62 8.85
C THR A 248 -4.93 -8.25 9.79
N ASP A 249 -4.00 -9.00 9.21
CA ASP A 249 -2.91 -9.64 9.93
C ASP A 249 -1.56 -8.99 9.60
N ILE A 250 -0.57 -9.19 10.47
CA ILE A 250 0.83 -8.87 10.17
C ILE A 250 1.75 -10.03 10.49
N VAL A 251 2.93 -9.99 9.88
CA VAL A 251 4.07 -10.81 10.24
C VAL A 251 5.23 -9.94 10.70
N ALA A 252 6.04 -10.48 11.61
CA ALA A 252 7.24 -9.81 12.10
C ALA A 252 8.40 -10.81 12.19
N ARG A 253 9.55 -10.44 11.65
CA ARG A 253 10.76 -11.26 11.73
C ARG A 253 11.63 -10.82 12.90
N ASP A 254 11.99 -11.73 13.80
CA ASP A 254 12.89 -11.41 14.90
C ASP A 254 14.38 -11.41 14.48
N LYS A 255 15.27 -11.07 15.42
CA LYS A 255 16.73 -11.04 15.17
C LYS A 255 17.31 -12.43 14.88
N ASP A 256 16.68 -13.49 15.38
CA ASP A 256 17.11 -14.88 15.17
C ASP A 256 16.60 -15.46 13.84
N GLY A 257 15.84 -14.66 13.07
CA GLY A 257 15.30 -15.05 11.77
C GLY A 257 14.06 -15.93 11.87
N VAL A 258 13.35 -15.89 13.00
CA VAL A 258 12.02 -16.50 13.13
C VAL A 258 10.98 -15.51 12.65
N LEU A 259 10.07 -15.98 11.79
CA LEU A 259 8.89 -15.22 11.41
C LEU A 259 7.73 -15.57 12.34
N TRP A 260 7.09 -14.52 12.85
CA TRP A 260 5.95 -14.58 13.74
C TRP A 260 4.72 -14.00 13.06
N LEU A 261 3.60 -14.69 13.15
CA LEU A 261 2.28 -14.20 12.78
C LEU A 261 1.65 -13.48 13.99
N TYR A 262 1.04 -12.32 13.72
CA TYR A 262 0.18 -11.61 14.65
C TYR A 262 -1.19 -11.46 14.01
N LYS A 263 -2.13 -12.25 14.53
CA LYS A 263 -3.52 -12.21 14.08
C LYS A 263 -4.18 -10.92 14.50
N GLY A 264 -4.84 -10.24 13.57
CA GLY A 264 -5.64 -9.05 13.84
C GLY A 264 -6.86 -9.37 14.70
N THR A 265 -7.26 -8.43 15.54
CA THR A 265 -8.53 -8.53 16.29
C THR A 265 -9.65 -7.68 15.68
N GLY A 266 -9.29 -6.68 14.87
CA GLY A 266 -10.21 -5.63 14.41
C GLY A 266 -10.57 -4.62 15.51
N ASP A 267 -9.89 -4.66 16.65
CA ASP A 267 -10.08 -3.77 17.79
C ASP A 267 -8.80 -2.97 18.05
N TYR A 268 -8.83 -1.67 17.76
CA TYR A 268 -7.67 -0.78 17.95
C TYR A 268 -7.17 -0.69 19.40
N THR A 269 -7.96 -1.10 20.40
CA THR A 269 -7.55 -1.14 21.81
C THR A 269 -6.75 -2.39 22.15
N LYS A 270 -6.90 -3.46 21.37
CA LYS A 270 -6.15 -4.70 21.47
C LYS A 270 -5.87 -5.25 20.07
N PRO A 271 -5.01 -4.62 19.26
CA PRO A 271 -4.95 -4.86 17.81
C PRO A 271 -4.58 -6.29 17.39
N PHE A 272 -3.86 -7.02 18.25
CA PHE A 272 -3.37 -8.35 17.95
C PHE A 272 -3.68 -9.39 19.02
N GLU A 273 -3.84 -10.64 18.59
CA GLU A 273 -3.76 -11.82 19.44
C GLU A 273 -2.31 -12.12 19.87
N ALA A 274 -2.11 -13.21 20.61
CA ALA A 274 -0.76 -13.68 20.93
C ALA A 274 -0.02 -14.11 19.66
N LYS A 275 1.28 -13.79 19.58
CA LYS A 275 2.11 -14.15 18.42
C LYS A 275 2.23 -15.66 18.24
N GLN A 276 2.19 -16.12 16.99
CA GLN A 276 2.38 -17.52 16.62
C GLN A 276 3.67 -17.65 15.80
N ARG A 277 4.52 -18.63 16.12
CA ARG A 277 5.71 -18.93 15.31
C ARG A 277 5.29 -19.61 14.01
N ILE A 278 5.72 -19.09 12.87
CA ILE A 278 5.33 -19.63 11.55
C ILE A 278 6.54 -20.05 10.68
N GLY A 279 7.77 -19.89 11.16
CA GLY A 279 8.95 -20.48 10.51
C GLY A 279 10.26 -19.89 10.98
N GLY A 280 11.38 -20.57 10.73
CA GLY A 280 12.74 -20.05 10.94
C GLY A 280 13.47 -19.80 9.62
N GLY A 281 14.68 -19.25 9.67
CA GLY A 281 15.53 -19.05 8.48
C GLY A 281 15.18 -17.83 7.64
N TRP A 282 14.38 -16.90 8.16
CA TRP A 282 13.97 -15.68 7.46
C TRP A 282 15.09 -14.60 7.38
N ASN A 283 16.24 -14.84 8.01
CA ASN A 283 17.45 -14.02 7.85
C ASN A 283 18.11 -14.16 6.46
N GLN A 284 17.64 -15.10 5.63
CA GLN A 284 18.01 -15.16 4.21
C GLN A 284 17.46 -13.96 3.40
N PHE A 285 16.48 -13.22 3.97
CA PHE A 285 15.87 -12.05 3.35
C PHE A 285 16.39 -10.76 3.96
N ASN A 286 16.51 -9.69 3.18
CA ASN A 286 16.85 -8.35 3.69
C ASN A 286 15.67 -7.38 3.65
N LYS A 287 14.54 -7.75 3.02
CA LYS A 287 13.33 -6.93 2.95
C LYS A 287 12.09 -7.81 2.87
N LEU A 288 11.05 -7.42 3.60
CA LEU A 288 9.70 -7.95 3.49
C LEU A 288 8.76 -6.83 3.03
N ALA A 289 7.84 -7.12 2.12
CA ALA A 289 6.82 -6.19 1.63
C ALA A 289 5.50 -6.93 1.44
N ALA A 290 4.39 -6.31 1.84
CA ALA A 290 3.05 -6.87 1.70
C ALA A 290 2.19 -5.91 0.87
N THR A 291 1.95 -6.31 -0.39
CA THR A 291 1.13 -5.57 -1.35
C THR A 291 -0.31 -6.07 -1.42
N GLY A 292 -0.63 -7.16 -0.70
CA GLY A 292 -1.92 -7.84 -0.73
C GLY A 292 -1.88 -9.07 -1.63
N ASP A 293 -2.89 -9.26 -2.48
CA ASP A 293 -3.07 -10.44 -3.33
C ASP A 293 -2.32 -10.31 -4.66
N VAL A 294 -1.22 -11.04 -4.81
CA VAL A 294 -0.33 -10.95 -5.99
C VAL A 294 -0.71 -11.99 -7.04
N ASP A 295 -1.23 -13.15 -6.63
CA ASP A 295 -1.60 -14.23 -7.55
C ASP A 295 -3.10 -14.27 -7.92
N LEU A 296 -3.88 -13.34 -7.37
CA LEU A 296 -5.32 -13.14 -7.59
C LEU A 296 -6.19 -14.29 -7.07
N ASP A 297 -5.75 -14.93 -5.99
CA ASP A 297 -6.47 -16.04 -5.36
C ASP A 297 -7.37 -15.64 -4.18
N GLY A 298 -7.45 -14.34 -3.90
CA GLY A 298 -8.24 -13.70 -2.85
C GLY A 298 -7.55 -13.65 -1.48
N LYS A 299 -6.27 -14.00 -1.37
CA LYS A 299 -5.56 -14.11 -0.09
C LYS A 299 -4.34 -13.21 -0.05
N ALA A 300 -3.99 -12.76 1.16
CA ALA A 300 -2.86 -11.86 1.33
C ALA A 300 -1.53 -12.59 1.15
N ASP A 301 -0.69 -12.09 0.25
CA ASP A 301 0.65 -12.61 -0.02
C ASP A 301 1.75 -11.81 0.66
N LEU A 302 2.97 -12.38 0.64
CA LEU A 302 4.17 -11.69 1.08
C LEU A 302 5.27 -11.76 0.01
N ILE A 303 5.83 -10.60 -0.31
CA ILE A 303 7.02 -10.50 -1.15
C ILE A 303 8.25 -10.36 -0.24
N ALA A 304 9.28 -11.15 -0.52
CA ALA A 304 10.54 -11.13 0.19
C ALA A 304 11.71 -10.95 -0.78
N ARG A 305 12.63 -10.03 -0.45
CA ARG A 305 13.89 -9.88 -1.18
C ARG A 305 15.00 -10.59 -0.44
N ASP A 306 15.71 -11.48 -1.13
CA ASP A 306 16.87 -12.16 -0.55
C ASP A 306 18.12 -11.28 -0.51
N ASN A 307 19.15 -11.74 0.21
CA ASN A 307 20.41 -11.01 0.34
C ASN A 307 21.14 -10.84 -1.01
N ASP A 308 20.91 -11.73 -1.97
CA ASP A 308 21.49 -11.68 -3.32
C ASP A 308 20.70 -10.76 -4.27
N GLY A 309 19.54 -10.27 -3.82
CA GLY A 309 18.70 -9.33 -4.55
C GLY A 309 17.74 -9.99 -5.53
N ALA A 310 17.35 -11.25 -5.32
CA ALA A 310 16.21 -11.88 -5.95
C ALA A 310 14.92 -11.58 -5.17
N LEU A 311 13.77 -11.61 -5.85
CA LEU A 311 12.45 -11.54 -5.23
C LEU A 311 11.77 -12.89 -5.20
N TRP A 312 11.08 -13.13 -4.09
CA TRP A 312 10.32 -14.33 -3.83
C TRP A 312 8.90 -13.95 -3.40
N LEU A 313 7.90 -14.63 -3.97
CA LEU A 313 6.51 -14.59 -3.54
C LEU A 313 6.25 -15.75 -2.58
N TYR A 314 5.73 -15.45 -1.41
CA TYR A 314 5.12 -16.40 -0.49
C TYR A 314 3.61 -16.26 -0.60
N ARG A 315 2.99 -17.24 -1.23
CA ARG A 315 1.54 -17.23 -1.45
C ARG A 315 0.80 -17.48 -0.15
N GLY A 316 -0.15 -16.61 0.17
CA GLY A 316 -1.02 -16.74 1.33
C GLY A 316 -1.95 -17.94 1.17
N THR A 317 -2.24 -18.64 2.27
CA THR A 317 -3.19 -19.75 2.23
C THR A 317 -4.54 -19.40 2.85
N GLY A 318 -4.67 -18.25 3.51
CA GLY A 318 -5.86 -17.91 4.30
C GLY A 318 -6.08 -18.89 5.45
N ASN A 319 -4.99 -19.37 6.06
CA ASN A 319 -5.04 -20.35 7.15
C ASN A 319 -3.90 -20.11 8.16
N ALA A 320 -4.24 -19.70 9.37
CA ALA A 320 -3.27 -19.43 10.44
C ALA A 320 -2.31 -20.58 10.76
N SER A 321 -2.72 -21.84 10.56
CA SER A 321 -1.87 -23.01 10.86
C SER A 321 -0.78 -23.23 9.82
N GLN A 322 -0.97 -22.73 8.60
CA GLN A 322 0.00 -22.80 7.52
C GLN A 322 -0.08 -21.54 6.64
N PRO A 323 0.29 -20.35 7.15
CA PRO A 323 -0.07 -19.09 6.49
C PRO A 323 0.45 -18.91 5.07
N TYR A 324 1.55 -19.59 4.73
CA TYR A 324 2.16 -19.53 3.41
C TYR A 324 2.36 -20.91 2.79
N ASP A 325 2.21 -20.98 1.47
CA ASP A 325 2.65 -22.09 0.64
C ASP A 325 4.16 -22.00 0.32
N TYR A 326 4.67 -22.86 -0.58
CA TYR A 326 6.04 -22.77 -1.06
C TYR A 326 6.33 -21.43 -1.74
N LYS A 327 7.56 -20.93 -1.53
CA LYS A 327 8.02 -19.69 -2.17
C LYS A 327 8.27 -19.88 -3.66
N VAL A 328 7.86 -18.92 -4.47
CA VAL A 328 8.12 -18.85 -5.92
C VAL A 328 9.06 -17.69 -6.21
N LYS A 329 10.07 -17.89 -7.05
CA LYS A 329 10.95 -16.79 -7.47
C LYS A 329 10.23 -15.93 -8.51
N ILE A 330 10.02 -14.66 -8.21
CA ILE A 330 9.33 -13.69 -9.08
C ILE A 330 10.26 -12.59 -9.62
N GLY A 331 11.52 -12.58 -9.18
CA GLY A 331 12.55 -11.68 -9.70
C GLY A 331 13.93 -12.29 -9.54
N ASN A 332 14.74 -12.29 -10.60
CA ASN A 332 16.00 -13.05 -10.62
C ASN A 332 17.14 -12.43 -9.79
N SER A 333 17.45 -11.16 -10.02
CA SER A 333 18.54 -10.43 -9.35
C SER A 333 18.37 -8.92 -9.54
N GLY A 334 19.24 -8.12 -8.90
CA GLY A 334 19.30 -6.67 -9.09
C GLY A 334 18.26 -5.88 -8.29
N TRP A 335 17.39 -6.54 -7.51
CA TRP A 335 16.40 -5.85 -6.68
C TRP A 335 17.03 -5.12 -5.49
N ASN A 336 18.28 -5.42 -5.15
CA ASN A 336 19.05 -4.67 -4.15
C ASN A 336 19.33 -3.21 -4.58
N GLN A 337 19.13 -2.86 -5.85
CA GLN A 337 19.20 -1.46 -6.29
C GLN A 337 18.09 -0.58 -5.70
N PHE A 338 16.98 -1.19 -5.26
CA PHE A 338 15.85 -0.48 -4.69
C PHE A 338 16.03 -0.34 -3.19
N ARG A 339 16.07 0.89 -2.70
CA ARG A 339 16.16 1.17 -1.26
C ARG A 339 14.80 1.05 -0.55
N LEU A 340 13.69 1.27 -1.27
CA LEU A 340 12.33 1.03 -0.76
C LEU A 340 11.61 0.00 -1.62
N LEU A 341 10.87 -0.88 -0.95
CA LEU A 341 9.89 -1.80 -1.50
C LEU A 341 8.66 -1.77 -0.58
N PHE A 342 7.48 -1.44 -1.12
CA PHE A 342 6.24 -1.27 -0.37
C PHE A 342 4.99 -1.38 -1.26
#